data_AF-A0A957P9L8-F1
#
_entry.id   AF-A0A957P9L8-F1
#
_cell.length_a   1.000
_cell.length_b   1.000
_cell.length_c   1.000
_cell.angle_alpha   90.00
_cell.angle_beta   90.00
_cell.angle_gamma   90.00
#
_symmetry.space_group_name_H-M   'P 1'
#
loop_
_entity.id
_entity.type
_entity.pdbx_description
1 polymer ?
#
loop_
_entity_poly.entity_id
_entity_poly.type
_entity_poly.pdbx_seq_one_letter_code
_entity_poly.pdbx_strand_id
1 'polypeptide(L)'
;RSHGSAFGLPLFQRENFLKEIRVTTRLQELAASYGKSVAQLAIAWVLDNPAVSVALVGMRNEKELKENVAATDWKLSAEDRARIDRIFEEEGVPTYVEAKQAV
;
A
#
# COMPACT_ATOMS: atom_id res chain seq x y z
N ARG A 1 24.30 2.56 3.87
CA ARG A 1 23.03 1.79 3.78
C ARG A 1 22.13 2.28 4.91
N SER A 2 20.84 2.53 4.67
CA SER A 2 19.97 3.37 5.51
C SER A 2 19.55 2.82 6.88
N HIS A 3 20.27 1.85 7.48
CA HIS A 3 19.92 1.23 8.77
C HIS A 3 18.44 0.77 8.87
N GLY A 4 17.83 0.36 7.76
CA GLY A 4 16.41 -0.02 7.73
C GLY A 4 15.42 1.16 7.66
N SER A 5 15.90 2.39 7.49
CA SER A 5 15.07 3.54 7.20
C SER A 5 14.75 3.63 5.70
N ALA A 6 13.50 3.90 5.37
CA ALA A 6 13.05 4.20 4.02
C ALA A 6 12.36 5.55 4.02
N PHE A 7 12.86 6.49 3.20
CA PHE A 7 12.35 7.86 3.14
C PHE A 7 12.31 8.57 4.50
N GLY A 8 13.15 8.20 5.47
CA GLY A 8 13.14 8.77 6.83
C GLY A 8 12.18 8.07 7.80
N LEU A 9 11.45 7.04 7.35
CA LEU A 9 10.56 6.22 8.16
C LEU A 9 11.26 4.92 8.59
N PRO A 10 10.97 4.35 9.77
CA PRO A 10 11.66 3.17 10.29
C PRO A 10 11.08 1.83 9.79
N LEU A 11 10.50 1.80 8.59
CA LEU A 11 9.69 0.68 8.05
C LEU A 11 10.44 -0.66 8.02
N PHE A 12 11.74 -0.64 7.73
CA PHE A 12 12.58 -1.85 7.60
C PHE A 12 13.48 -2.09 8.82
N GLN A 13 13.24 -1.41 9.94
CA GLN A 13 13.86 -1.75 11.22
C GLN A 13 13.18 -2.99 11.80
N ARG A 14 13.95 -3.87 12.45
CA ARG A 14 13.51 -5.24 12.84
C ARG A 14 12.11 -5.28 13.47
N GLU A 15 11.85 -4.41 14.44
CA GLU A 15 10.59 -4.37 15.18
C GLU A 15 9.41 -3.96 14.30
N ASN A 16 9.57 -2.92 13.48
CA ASN A 16 8.53 -2.44 12.57
C ASN A 16 8.34 -3.37 11.39
N PHE A 17 9.43 -3.88 10.82
CA PHE A 17 9.40 -4.75 9.65
C PHE A 17 8.49 -5.96 9.84
N LEU A 18 8.52 -6.59 11.02
CA LEU A 18 7.62 -7.71 11.31
C LEU A 18 6.15 -7.30 11.36
N LYS A 19 5.83 -6.07 11.78
CA LYS A 19 4.46 -5.53 11.74
C LYS A 19 4.03 -5.19 10.32
N GLU A 20 4.90 -4.52 9.56
CA GLU A 20 4.66 -4.18 8.15
C GLU A 20 4.39 -5.43 7.31
N ILE A 21 5.11 -6.53 7.57
CA ILE A 21 4.86 -7.82 6.90
C ILE A 21 3.47 -8.36 7.25
N ARG A 22 3.02 -8.28 8.51
CA ARG A 22 1.67 -8.75 8.88
C ARG A 22 0.57 -7.93 8.21
N VAL A 23 0.71 -6.59 8.21
CA VAL A 23 -0.19 -5.70 7.45
C VAL A 23 -0.21 -6.11 5.98
N THR A 24 0.97 -6.26 5.36
CA THR A 24 1.10 -6.65 3.95
C THR A 24 0.41 -7.98 3.65
N THR A 25 0.57 -9.00 4.52
CA THR A 25 -0.10 -10.29 4.36
C THR A 25 -1.62 -10.16 4.40
N ARG A 26 -2.17 -9.37 5.32
CA ARG A 26 -3.63 -9.16 5.41
C ARG A 26 -4.17 -8.36 4.23
N LEU A 27 -3.39 -7.41 3.71
CA LEU A 27 -3.72 -6.70 2.47
C LEU A 27 -3.64 -7.62 1.23
N GLN A 28 -2.72 -8.58 1.21
CA GLN A 28 -2.67 -9.61 0.17
C GLN A 28 -3.92 -10.49 0.19
N GLU A 29 -4.42 -10.88 1.36
CA GLU A 29 -5.67 -11.64 1.50
C GLU A 29 -6.88 -10.84 0.99
N LEU A 30 -6.94 -9.55 1.32
CA LEU A 30 -7.96 -8.65 0.78
C LEU A 30 -7.86 -8.55 -0.74
N ALA A 31 -6.66 -8.38 -1.29
CA ALA A 31 -6.50 -8.30 -2.74
C ALA A 31 -6.86 -9.62 -3.45
N ALA A 32 -6.49 -10.74 -2.84
CA ALA A 32 -6.78 -12.08 -3.36
C ALA A 32 -8.29 -12.36 -3.44
N SER A 33 -9.13 -11.82 -2.53
CA SER A 33 -10.59 -11.97 -2.64
C SER A 33 -11.18 -11.30 -3.88
N TYR A 34 -10.45 -10.38 -4.51
CA TYR A 34 -10.80 -9.75 -5.78
C TYR A 34 -10.01 -10.32 -6.97
N GLY A 35 -9.21 -11.37 -6.77
CA GLY A 35 -8.34 -11.93 -7.80
C GLY A 35 -7.23 -10.98 -8.26
N LYS A 36 -6.84 -10.04 -7.41
CA LYS A 36 -5.84 -8.98 -7.70
C LYS A 36 -4.63 -9.08 -6.78
N SER A 37 -3.52 -8.46 -7.18
CA SER A 37 -2.31 -8.42 -6.35
C SER A 37 -2.34 -7.28 -5.34
N VAL A 38 -1.53 -7.39 -4.27
CA VAL A 38 -1.40 -6.31 -3.28
C VAL A 38 -0.81 -5.03 -3.89
N ALA A 39 0.03 -5.16 -4.92
CA ALA A 39 0.52 -4.00 -5.67
C ALA A 39 -0.62 -3.28 -6.40
N GLN A 40 -1.53 -4.04 -7.02
CA GLN A 40 -2.74 -3.47 -7.62
C GLN A 40 -3.65 -2.81 -6.59
N LEU A 41 -3.80 -3.41 -5.39
CA LEU A 41 -4.56 -2.81 -4.29
C LEU A 41 -3.96 -1.46 -3.88
N ALA A 42 -2.63 -1.38 -3.72
CA ALA A 42 -1.95 -0.15 -3.33
C ALA A 42 -2.12 0.95 -4.39
N ILE A 43 -1.95 0.63 -5.67
CA ILE A 43 -2.14 1.58 -6.77
C ILE A 43 -3.59 2.05 -6.84
N ALA A 44 -4.55 1.13 -6.76
CA ALA A 44 -5.97 1.45 -6.76
C ALA A 44 -6.33 2.37 -5.58
N TRP A 45 -5.84 2.07 -4.38
CA TRP A 45 -6.06 2.90 -3.19
C TRP A 45 -5.56 4.33 -3.36
N VAL A 46 -4.37 4.52 -3.95
CA VAL A 46 -3.81 5.84 -4.25
C VAL A 46 -4.68 6.59 -5.26
N LEU A 47 -5.06 5.95 -6.37
CA LEU A 47 -5.85 6.55 -7.44
C LEU A 47 -7.31 6.83 -7.04
N ASP A 48 -7.79 6.20 -5.98
CA ASP A 48 -9.16 6.38 -5.47
C ASP A 48 -9.27 7.58 -4.50
N ASN A 49 -8.17 8.29 -4.23
CA ASN A 49 -8.18 9.55 -3.50
C ASN A 49 -8.47 10.72 -4.46
N PRO A 50 -9.54 11.52 -4.26
CA PRO A 50 -9.90 12.60 -5.17
C PRO A 50 -8.86 13.73 -5.28
N ALA A 51 -7.95 13.86 -4.32
CA ALA A 51 -6.84 14.81 -4.38
C ALA A 51 -5.69 14.34 -5.28
N VAL A 52 -5.66 13.06 -5.68
CA VAL A 52 -4.60 12.47 -6.48
C VAL A 52 -5.02 12.42 -7.95
N SER A 53 -4.26 13.09 -8.82
CA SER A 53 -4.49 13.05 -10.28
C SER A 53 -3.71 11.95 -10.99
N VAL A 54 -2.51 11.60 -10.48
CA VAL A 54 -1.59 10.65 -11.11
C VAL A 54 -0.89 9.82 -10.04
N ALA A 55 -0.81 8.51 -10.23
CA ALA A 55 0.06 7.62 -9.46
C ALA A 55 1.36 7.34 -10.23
N LEU A 56 2.51 7.71 -9.66
CA LEU A 56 3.81 7.40 -10.22
C LEU A 56 4.25 6.00 -9.76
N VAL A 57 4.41 5.08 -10.71
CA VAL A 57 4.77 3.68 -10.45
C VAL A 57 6.00 3.27 -11.27
N GLY A 58 6.90 2.50 -10.65
CA GLY A 58 8.07 1.96 -11.33
C GLY A 58 7.78 0.62 -12.00
N MET A 59 8.42 0.37 -13.14
CA MET A 59 8.43 -0.94 -13.81
C MET A 59 9.72 -1.16 -14.59
N ARG A 60 10.12 -2.41 -14.77
CA ARG A 60 11.35 -2.85 -15.45
C ARG A 60 11.08 -3.70 -16.68
N ASN A 61 9.85 -4.19 -16.85
CA ASN A 61 9.45 -5.06 -17.94
C ASN A 61 7.95 -4.92 -18.24
N GLU A 62 7.52 -5.53 -19.35
CA GLU A 62 6.13 -5.45 -19.84
C GLU A 62 5.12 -6.13 -18.89
N LYS A 63 5.53 -7.17 -18.16
CA LYS A 63 4.65 -7.85 -17.20
C LYS A 63 4.26 -6.90 -16.08
N GLU A 64 5.23 -6.20 -15.50
CA GLU A 64 4.99 -5.19 -14.45
C GLU A 64 4.15 -4.02 -14.97
N LEU A 65 4.37 -3.57 -16.20
CA LEU A 65 3.53 -2.56 -16.84
C LEU A 65 2.06 -3.02 -16.90
N LYS A 66 1.81 -4.23 -17.41
CA LYS A 66 0.45 -4.79 -17.52
C LYS A 66 -0.21 -4.96 -16.15
N GLU A 67 0.55 -5.41 -15.15
CA GLU A 67 0.06 -5.55 -13.77
C GLU A 67 -0.34 -4.20 -13.17
N ASN A 68 0.52 -3.18 -13.31
CA ASN A 68 0.26 -1.83 -12.82
C ASN A 68 -0.95 -1.19 -13.50
N VAL A 69 -1.10 -1.33 -14.83
CA VAL A 69 -2.25 -0.78 -15.58
C VAL A 69 -3.56 -1.43 -15.14
N ALA A 70 -3.58 -2.75 -14.92
CA ALA A 70 -4.80 -3.44 -14.47
C ALA A 70 -5.30 -3.01 -13.07
N ALA A 71 -4.52 -2.23 -12.32
CA ALA A 71 -4.95 -1.60 -11.08
C ALA A 71 -5.94 -0.43 -11.31
N THR A 72 -5.87 0.26 -12.45
CA THR A 72 -6.70 1.46 -12.74
C THR A 72 -8.19 1.13 -12.87
N ASP A 73 -8.49 -0.13 -13.22
CA ASP A 73 -9.86 -0.64 -13.38
C ASP A 73 -10.50 -1.02 -12.03
N TRP A 74 -9.77 -0.90 -10.92
CA TRP A 74 -10.27 -1.27 -9.60
C TRP A 74 -10.70 -0.04 -8.81
N LYS A 75 -12.00 0.00 -8.47
CA LYS A 75 -12.57 0.95 -7.51
C LYS A 75 -12.79 0.26 -6.17
N LEU A 76 -12.26 0.86 -5.11
CA LEU A 76 -12.42 0.32 -3.76
C LEU A 76 -13.75 0.79 -3.18
N SER A 77 -14.48 -0.13 -2.56
CA SER A 77 -15.68 0.24 -1.83
C SER A 77 -15.32 0.98 -0.53
N ALA A 78 -16.29 1.69 0.05
CA ALA A 78 -16.12 2.29 1.37
C ALA A 78 -15.79 1.23 2.44
N GLU A 79 -16.32 0.02 2.28
CA GLU A 79 -16.03 -1.11 3.17
C GLU A 79 -14.58 -1.59 3.04
N ASP A 80 -14.06 -1.68 1.82
CA ASP A 80 -12.65 -2.05 1.59
C ASP A 80 -11.71 -1.04 2.24
N ARG A 81 -12.00 0.27 2.11
CA ARG A 81 -11.20 1.32 2.75
C ARG A 81 -11.22 1.22 4.27
N ALA A 82 -12.42 1.09 4.86
CA ALA A 82 -12.54 0.88 6.30
C ALA A 82 -11.84 -0.40 6.76
N ARG A 83 -11.82 -1.46 5.92
CA ARG A 83 -11.09 -2.69 6.22
C ARG A 83 -9.57 -2.47 6.16
N ILE A 84 -9.06 -1.70 5.22
CA ILE A 84 -7.64 -1.32 5.16
C ILE A 84 -7.26 -0.57 6.44
N ASP A 85 -8.03 0.45 6.83
CA ASP A 85 -7.76 1.23 8.04
C ASP A 85 -7.72 0.34 9.29
N ARG A 86 -8.71 -0.55 9.46
CA ARG A 86 -8.75 -1.54 10.55
C ARG A 86 -7.53 -2.47 10.58
N ILE A 87 -7.02 -2.89 9.43
CA ILE A 87 -5.81 -3.74 9.37
C ILE A 87 -4.61 -3.00 9.98
N PHE A 88 -4.42 -1.72 9.65
CA PHE A 88 -3.33 -0.92 10.22
C PHE A 88 -3.49 -0.70 11.73
N GLU A 89 -4.72 -0.41 12.18
CA GLU A 89 -5.04 -0.23 13.60
C GLU A 89 -4.77 -1.50 14.42
N GLU A 90 -5.27 -2.65 13.97
CA GLU A 90 -5.14 -3.93 14.67
C GLU A 90 -3.69 -4.42 14.74
N GLU A 91 -2.88 -4.17 13.70
CA GLU A 91 -1.46 -4.53 13.69
C GLU A 91 -0.58 -3.51 14.43
N GLY A 92 -1.15 -2.39 14.88
CA GLY A 92 -0.45 -1.31 15.56
C GLY A 92 0.66 -0.71 14.71
N VAL A 93 0.39 -0.52 13.41
CA VAL A 93 1.29 0.13 12.45
C VAL A 93 0.83 1.56 12.21
N PRO A 94 1.65 2.57 12.53
CA PRO A 94 1.29 3.96 12.26
C PRO A 94 1.30 4.25 10.76
N THR A 95 0.34 5.05 10.28
CA THR A 95 0.27 5.51 8.88
C THR A 95 1.06 6.80 8.61
N TYR A 96 1.82 7.28 9.61
CA TYR A 96 2.77 8.41 9.51
C TYR A 96 2.19 9.70 8.88
N VAL A 97 0.91 9.99 9.14
CA VAL A 97 0.20 11.16 8.57
C VAL A 97 0.84 12.52 8.88
N GLU A 98 1.55 12.63 10.00
CA GLU A 98 2.25 13.86 10.43
C GLU A 98 3.74 13.89 10.02
N ALA A 99 4.19 12.94 9.21
CA ALA A 99 5.59 12.88 8.80
C ALA A 99 5.90 13.98 7.77
N LYS A 100 7.15 14.46 7.73
CA LYS A 100 7.59 15.52 6.82
C LYS A 100 7.33 15.23 5.33
N GLN A 101 7.16 13.95 5.00
CA GLN A 101 6.93 13.42 3.67
C GLN A 101 5.44 13.43 3.29
N ALA A 102 4.54 13.67 4.25
CA ALA A 102 3.09 13.75 4.04
C ALA A 102 2.62 15.17 3.63
N VAL A 103 3.56 16.12 3.50
CA VAL A 103 3.35 17.53 3.13
C VAL A 103 3.94 17.82 1.76
#